data_AF-A0AAE1BKA4-F1
#
_entry.id   AF-A0AAE1BKA4-F1
#
_cell.length_a   1.000
_cell.length_b   1.000
_cell.length_c   1.000
_cell.angle_alpha   90.00
_cell.angle_beta   90.00
_cell.angle_gamma   90.00
#
_symmetry.space_group_name_H-M   'P 1'
#
loop_
_entity.id
_entity.type
_entity.pdbx_description
1 polymer ?
#
loop_
_entity_poly.entity_id
_entity_poly.type
_entity_poly.pdbx_seq_one_letter_code
_entity_poly.pdbx_strand_id
1 'polypeptide(L)'
;MAGKCWLTCLANLHPRIHLPNRQTCTIGRSRDTKIKSKRCSKSQVEVLADYTTYTLTVHQVGPNASGVNGTSLLYGNTAQLKHNDILEILQGEYHHRIEFEPPPPPPVPKEDNQTNPTTTVNSEMPRRKANTDLKRKSPDSEERDTGRTKRAKEQKGVPGWEEYDNGDLLVLNKDMEGRAKIACYDVDGTLITTKSGKVFAVGYDDWKILFSEVPGKLKQLHKDGFKIVIFTNQAGIAAGKHTVEGIQKKLSAIFDKLGVPVQAFVSTGKGSYRKPALGMWDFFKDKANGGVTVDMKESVYVGDAAGRPAEGKKKKKDFSKSDRLFALNADLNFFTPEEHFLGYKTQAFEMPEFDPRDVDDSLPMFDPSSTKVPKHKVEVVVCVGYPGSGKSFLASTYFTDHGYIQANRDLLGSWQKCISAMEKSLQDGHHVIIDNTNPDAESRKRYIDAAKKFKVPVRCFVFNLTKDHCRHNNKYREFSGTDHSKVSDMVYNMYKSRYEEPSLKEGFDDIVKVNFIPNFRKKKDEDLYKMFLLEK
;
A
#
# COMPACT_ATOMS: atom_id res chain seq x y z
N MET A 1 34.26 20.69 -19.42
CA MET A 1 32.89 21.02 -18.95
C MET A 1 31.96 20.69 -20.10
N ALA A 2 30.81 20.06 -19.83
CA ALA A 2 29.83 19.82 -20.87
C ALA A 2 29.33 21.16 -21.46
N GLY A 3 29.03 21.20 -22.74
CA GLY A 3 28.35 22.32 -23.40
C GLY A 3 26.82 22.19 -23.33
N LYS A 4 26.30 20.96 -23.27
CA LYS A 4 24.86 20.65 -23.17
C LYS A 4 24.61 19.39 -22.34
N CYS A 5 23.41 19.29 -21.77
CA CYS A 5 22.87 18.06 -21.18
C CYS A 5 21.48 17.78 -21.75
N TRP A 6 21.26 16.53 -22.14
CA TRP A 6 20.03 16.05 -22.73
C TRP A 6 19.45 14.89 -21.94
N LEU A 7 18.13 14.85 -21.89
CA LEU A 7 17.36 13.70 -21.44
C LEU A 7 16.75 13.02 -22.68
N THR A 8 17.30 11.87 -23.05
CA THR A 8 16.97 11.13 -24.27
C THR A 8 16.01 9.99 -23.97
N CYS A 9 14.79 10.05 -24.50
CA CYS A 9 13.78 9.01 -24.30
C CYS A 9 14.16 7.73 -25.06
N LEU A 10 14.41 6.62 -24.35
CA LEU A 10 14.83 5.37 -24.98
C LEU A 10 13.73 4.72 -25.84
N ALA A 11 12.47 5.02 -25.53
CA ALA A 11 11.31 4.54 -26.29
C ALA A 11 10.94 5.47 -27.48
N ASN A 12 11.73 6.52 -27.73
CA ASN A 12 11.50 7.51 -28.80
C ASN A 12 10.09 8.13 -28.82
N LEU A 13 9.46 8.28 -27.65
CA LEU A 13 8.11 8.84 -27.53
C LEU A 13 8.06 10.34 -27.83
N HIS A 14 9.18 11.04 -27.64
CA HIS A 14 9.33 12.46 -27.88
C HIS A 14 10.81 12.82 -28.17
N PRO A 15 11.07 14.02 -28.73
CA PRO A 15 12.44 14.52 -28.91
C PRO A 15 13.22 14.65 -27.59
N ARG A 16 14.55 14.68 -27.68
CA ARG A 16 15.45 14.90 -26.53
C ARG A 16 15.09 16.21 -25.81
N ILE A 17 15.03 16.17 -24.49
CA ILE A 17 14.70 17.33 -23.65
C ILE A 17 16.01 17.97 -23.18
N HIS A 18 16.19 19.27 -23.44
CA HIS A 18 17.36 20.02 -22.99
C HIS A 18 17.25 20.32 -21.48
N LEU A 19 18.34 20.07 -20.74
CA LEU A 19 18.44 20.36 -19.31
C LEU A 19 19.48 21.48 -19.09
N PRO A 20 19.06 22.74 -18.86
CA PRO A 20 19.99 23.85 -18.68
C PRO A 20 20.90 23.67 -17.45
N ASN A 21 22.14 24.17 -17.56
CA ASN A 21 23.13 24.08 -16.49
C ASN A 21 22.66 24.84 -15.23
N ARG A 22 22.71 24.17 -14.08
CA ARG A 22 22.34 24.68 -12.75
C ARG A 22 20.95 25.31 -12.65
N GLN A 23 20.02 24.88 -13.51
CA GLN A 23 18.62 25.27 -13.45
C GLN A 23 17.74 24.05 -13.19
N THR A 24 16.88 24.13 -12.18
CA THR A 24 15.91 23.08 -11.89
C THR A 24 14.84 23.01 -12.98
N CYS A 25 14.64 21.82 -13.53
CA CYS A 25 13.60 21.52 -14.51
C CYS A 25 12.64 20.49 -13.95
N THR A 26 11.33 20.73 -14.08
CA THR A 26 10.32 19.75 -13.66
C THR A 26 9.93 18.86 -14.84
N ILE A 27 10.04 17.55 -14.66
CA ILE A 27 9.69 16.54 -15.66
C ILE A 27 8.58 15.64 -15.10
N GLY A 28 7.62 15.29 -15.95
CA GLY A 28 6.48 14.46 -15.59
C GLY A 28 5.51 14.36 -16.75
N ARG A 29 4.24 14.10 -16.45
CA ARG A 29 3.17 14.00 -17.43
C ARG A 29 2.88 15.35 -18.08
N SER A 30 3.36 15.56 -19.31
CA SER A 30 3.18 16.81 -20.04
C SER A 30 3.02 16.57 -21.55
N ARG A 31 2.79 17.66 -22.31
CA ARG A 31 2.79 17.61 -23.78
C ARG A 31 4.18 17.35 -24.36
N ASP A 32 5.23 17.65 -23.60
CA ASP A 32 6.63 17.53 -24.04
C ASP A 32 7.12 16.10 -23.87
N THR A 33 6.79 15.45 -22.74
CA THR A 33 7.14 14.04 -22.51
C THR A 33 6.20 13.05 -23.19
N LYS A 34 5.06 13.51 -23.74
CA LYS A 34 3.99 12.68 -24.32
C LYS A 34 3.44 11.58 -23.39
N ILE A 35 3.82 11.57 -22.11
CA ILE A 35 3.30 10.65 -21.11
C ILE A 35 1.81 11.00 -20.87
N LYS A 36 0.93 10.00 -20.97
CA LYS A 36 -0.53 10.16 -20.75
C LYS A 36 -1.01 9.52 -19.45
N SER A 37 -0.25 8.56 -18.89
CA SER A 37 -0.61 7.81 -17.70
C SER A 37 -0.91 8.72 -16.51
N LYS A 38 -2.08 8.55 -15.88
CA LYS A 38 -2.46 9.31 -14.67
C LYS A 38 -1.60 8.94 -13.45
N ARG A 39 -0.88 7.79 -13.49
CA ARG A 39 0.08 7.39 -12.46
C ARG A 39 1.32 8.30 -12.43
N CYS A 40 1.69 8.90 -13.56
CA CYS A 40 2.76 9.89 -13.59
C CYS A 40 2.20 11.27 -13.24
N SER A 41 2.71 11.91 -12.18
CA SER A 41 2.39 13.30 -11.85
C SER A 41 2.80 14.25 -12.96
N LYS A 42 2.16 15.42 -13.07
CA LYS A 42 2.66 16.51 -13.94
C LYS A 42 4.04 17.01 -13.46
N SER A 43 4.25 16.98 -12.15
CA SER A 43 5.51 17.25 -11.47
C SER A 43 5.98 15.97 -10.80
N GLN A 44 6.58 15.09 -11.59
CA GLN A 44 6.96 13.74 -11.15
C GLN A 44 8.37 13.75 -10.56
N VAL A 45 9.30 14.39 -11.25
CA VAL A 45 10.67 14.62 -10.79
C VAL A 45 11.09 16.06 -11.07
N GLU A 46 11.95 16.59 -10.21
CA GLU A 46 12.71 17.81 -10.44
C GLU A 46 14.16 17.42 -10.69
N VAL A 47 14.73 17.92 -11.78
CA VAL A 47 16.09 17.57 -12.20
C VAL A 47 16.96 18.82 -12.28
N LEU A 48 18.23 18.69 -11.90
CA LEU A 48 19.22 19.76 -11.90
C LEU A 48 20.53 19.24 -12.48
N ALA A 49 20.90 19.72 -13.67
CA ALA A 49 22.13 19.33 -14.35
C ALA A 49 23.31 20.22 -13.93
N ASP A 50 24.48 19.64 -13.66
CA ASP A 50 25.73 20.36 -13.44
C ASP A 50 26.78 19.93 -14.47
N TYR A 51 27.06 20.83 -15.41
CA TYR A 51 27.95 20.59 -16.54
C TYR A 51 29.43 20.50 -16.11
N THR A 52 29.74 21.01 -14.91
CA THR A 52 31.10 21.00 -14.32
C THR A 52 31.46 19.59 -13.86
N THR A 53 30.53 18.96 -13.16
CA THR A 53 30.70 17.64 -12.54
C THR A 53 30.16 16.50 -13.40
N TYR A 54 29.49 16.80 -14.52
CA TYR A 54 28.81 15.84 -15.38
C TYR A 54 27.77 15.00 -14.60
N THR A 55 27.05 15.66 -13.69
CA THR A 55 26.04 15.01 -12.84
C THR A 55 24.65 15.62 -13.04
N LEU A 56 23.63 14.79 -12.94
CA LEU A 56 22.22 15.18 -12.87
C LEU A 56 21.67 14.80 -11.50
N THR A 57 21.25 15.78 -10.73
CA THR A 57 20.53 15.55 -9.47
C THR A 57 19.04 15.41 -9.78
N VAL A 58 18.41 14.34 -9.31
CA VAL A 58 16.98 14.05 -9.52
C VAL A 58 16.31 13.96 -8.15
N HIS A 59 15.33 14.82 -7.91
CA HIS A 59 14.50 14.84 -6.71
C HIS A 59 13.08 14.39 -7.06
N GLN A 60 12.55 13.38 -6.37
CA GLN A 60 11.20 12.90 -6.65
C GLN A 60 10.15 13.76 -5.94
N VAL A 61 9.25 14.33 -6.75
CA VAL A 61 8.15 15.20 -6.29
C VAL A 61 6.78 14.55 -6.49
N GLY A 62 6.69 13.56 -7.39
CA GLY A 62 5.46 12.83 -7.67
C GLY A 62 5.14 11.75 -6.62
N PRO A 63 3.85 11.49 -6.34
CA PRO A 63 3.41 10.56 -5.30
C PRO A 63 3.72 9.09 -5.60
N ASN A 64 3.92 8.75 -6.88
CA ASN A 64 4.32 7.41 -7.31
C ASN A 64 5.84 7.37 -7.54
N ALA A 65 6.47 6.24 -7.26
CA ALA A 65 7.92 6.07 -7.37
C ALA A 65 8.45 6.38 -8.78
N SER A 66 9.60 7.04 -8.84
CA SER A 66 10.45 7.13 -10.04
C SER A 66 11.57 6.10 -9.91
N GLY A 67 12.33 5.83 -10.97
CA GLY A 67 13.44 4.87 -10.92
C GLY A 67 14.74 5.46 -11.43
N VAL A 68 15.86 4.90 -10.98
CA VAL A 68 17.21 5.22 -11.45
C VAL A 68 17.96 3.91 -11.65
N ASN A 69 18.37 3.63 -12.89
CA ASN A 69 19.07 2.38 -13.25
C ASN A 69 18.37 1.11 -12.70
N GLY A 70 17.04 1.02 -12.81
CA GLY A 70 16.24 -0.09 -12.32
C GLY A 70 15.97 -0.08 -10.81
N THR A 71 16.50 0.89 -10.06
CA THR A 71 16.30 1.01 -8.61
C THR A 71 15.24 2.07 -8.31
N SER A 72 14.30 1.77 -7.40
CA SER A 72 13.27 2.75 -7.02
C SER A 72 13.88 3.97 -6.32
N LEU A 73 13.49 5.14 -6.78
CA LEU A 73 13.52 6.39 -6.01
C LEU A 73 12.15 6.51 -5.32
N LEU A 74 12.14 6.83 -4.03
CA LEU A 74 10.90 7.04 -3.25
C LEU A 74 10.59 8.54 -3.15
N TYR A 75 9.34 8.86 -2.83
CA TYR A 75 8.87 10.25 -2.70
C TYR A 75 9.72 11.04 -1.69
N GLY A 76 10.16 12.24 -2.08
CA GLY A 76 10.99 13.12 -1.26
C GLY A 76 12.49 12.76 -1.22
N ASN A 77 12.91 11.68 -1.88
CA ASN A 77 14.32 11.31 -1.96
C ASN A 77 14.99 11.90 -3.20
N THR A 78 16.32 12.05 -3.12
CA THR A 78 17.18 12.57 -4.18
C THR A 78 18.21 11.54 -4.62
N ALA A 79 18.39 11.41 -5.93
CA ALA A 79 19.46 10.63 -6.56
C ALA A 79 20.42 11.55 -7.34
N GLN A 80 21.65 11.09 -7.53
CA GLN A 80 22.62 11.73 -8.44
C GLN A 80 22.97 10.71 -9.50
N LEU A 81 22.84 11.12 -10.76
CA LEU A 81 23.06 10.31 -11.95
C LEU A 81 24.21 10.91 -12.75
N LYS A 82 24.96 10.08 -13.46
CA LYS A 82 26.08 10.45 -14.33
C LYS A 82 25.68 10.35 -15.79
N HIS A 83 26.60 10.75 -16.68
CA HIS A 83 26.48 10.49 -18.11
C HIS A 83 26.19 8.99 -18.38
N ASN A 84 25.23 8.71 -19.26
CA ASN A 84 24.67 7.40 -19.62
C ASN A 84 23.81 6.67 -18.58
N ASP A 85 23.63 7.21 -17.37
CA ASP A 85 22.65 6.65 -16.43
C ASP A 85 21.22 6.83 -16.95
N ILE A 86 20.33 5.94 -16.50
CA ILE A 86 18.93 5.89 -16.87
C ILE A 86 18.06 6.42 -15.73
N LEU A 87 17.24 7.41 -16.07
CA LEU A 87 16.14 7.92 -15.28
C LEU A 87 14.82 7.31 -15.79
N GLU A 88 14.08 6.65 -14.91
CA GLU A 88 12.72 6.19 -15.15
C GLU A 88 11.76 7.20 -14.52
N ILE A 89 10.98 7.91 -15.34
CA ILE A 89 10.07 8.95 -14.84
C ILE A 89 9.00 8.33 -13.91
N LEU A 90 8.59 7.10 -14.19
CA LEU A 90 7.80 6.27 -13.30
C LEU A 90 8.56 4.95 -13.15
N GLN A 91 8.67 4.39 -11.95
CA GLN A 91 9.46 3.17 -11.72
C GLN A 91 9.10 2.06 -12.72
N GLY A 92 10.10 1.54 -13.43
CA GLY A 92 9.97 0.51 -14.46
C GLY A 92 9.40 0.99 -15.81
N GLU A 93 9.08 2.28 -15.95
CA GLU A 93 8.43 2.87 -17.13
C GLU A 93 9.10 4.18 -17.56
N TYR A 94 8.92 4.57 -18.83
CA TYR A 94 9.41 5.85 -19.38
C TYR A 94 10.90 6.10 -19.12
N HIS A 95 11.75 5.19 -19.62
CA HIS A 95 13.20 5.23 -19.48
C HIS A 95 13.83 6.36 -20.31
N HIS A 96 14.69 7.15 -19.67
CA HIS A 96 15.43 8.23 -20.28
C HIS A 96 16.91 8.16 -19.94
N ARG A 97 17.77 8.19 -20.95
CA ARG A 97 19.22 8.27 -20.78
C ARG A 97 19.67 9.71 -20.63
N ILE A 98 20.65 9.93 -19.77
CA ILE A 98 21.27 11.23 -19.56
C ILE A 98 22.51 11.36 -20.44
N GLU A 99 22.55 12.40 -21.29
CA GLU A 99 23.61 12.60 -22.27
C GLU A 99 24.20 14.01 -22.13
N PHE A 100 25.40 14.08 -21.57
CA PHE A 100 26.24 15.28 -21.58
C PHE A 100 27.07 15.36 -22.87
N GLU A 101 27.10 16.52 -23.52
CA GLU A 101 27.83 16.77 -24.76
C GLU A 101 28.81 17.95 -24.58
N PRO A 102 30.13 17.80 -24.80
CA PRO A 102 30.84 16.53 -25.02
C PRO A 102 30.77 15.63 -23.77
N PRO A 103 30.98 14.31 -23.90
CA PRO A 103 30.98 13.38 -22.75
C PRO A 103 32.10 13.71 -21.74
N PRO A 104 32.02 13.19 -20.49
CA PRO A 104 33.07 13.39 -19.50
C PRO A 104 34.42 12.79 -19.97
N PRO A 105 35.55 13.43 -19.66
CA PRO A 105 36.88 12.89 -19.96
C PRO A 105 37.12 11.57 -19.19
N PRO A 106 37.92 10.64 -19.73
CA PRO A 106 38.23 9.37 -19.08
C PRO A 106 39.00 9.59 -17.76
N PRO A 107 38.81 8.74 -16.74
CA PRO A 107 39.50 8.86 -15.45
C PRO A 107 41.01 8.63 -15.58
N VAL A 108 41.82 9.47 -14.92
CA VAL A 108 43.28 9.34 -14.82
C VAL A 108 43.63 8.47 -13.59
N PRO A 109 44.52 7.45 -13.66
CA PRO A 109 44.90 6.61 -12.52
C PRO A 109 45.74 7.39 -11.48
N LYS A 110 45.62 7.06 -10.18
CA LYS A 110 46.41 7.66 -9.09
C LYS A 110 47.16 6.59 -8.28
N GLU A 111 48.44 6.85 -7.95
CA GLU A 111 49.30 6.04 -7.08
C GLU A 111 48.94 6.20 -5.59
N ASP A 112 49.02 5.09 -4.84
CA ASP A 112 48.76 4.96 -3.40
C ASP A 112 49.97 5.39 -2.54
N ASN A 113 49.73 6.06 -1.41
CA ASN A 113 50.66 6.05 -0.28
C ASN A 113 49.92 6.18 1.07
N GLN A 114 50.35 5.34 2.02
CA GLN A 114 49.80 5.13 3.37
C GLN A 114 50.15 6.28 4.34
N THR A 115 49.29 6.52 5.35
CA THR A 115 49.62 6.66 6.80
C THR A 115 48.39 7.06 7.64
N ASN A 116 48.21 6.44 8.81
CA ASN A 116 47.28 6.85 9.89
C ASN A 116 47.98 7.81 10.87
N PRO A 117 47.25 8.63 11.66
CA PRO A 117 47.10 8.32 13.08
C PRO A 117 45.78 8.73 13.79
N THR A 118 45.69 8.22 15.02
CA THR A 118 44.67 8.12 16.10
C THR A 118 44.18 9.43 16.76
N THR A 119 42.92 9.51 17.27
CA THR A 119 42.51 9.85 18.69
C THR A 119 40.98 10.03 18.89
N THR A 120 40.55 10.20 20.15
CA THR A 120 39.31 9.76 20.85
C THR A 120 38.36 10.89 21.33
N VAL A 121 37.14 10.48 21.77
CA VAL A 121 36.24 11.05 22.84
C VAL A 121 35.00 11.94 22.48
N ASN A 122 33.83 11.41 22.90
CA ASN A 122 32.56 11.96 23.42
C ASN A 122 31.50 12.74 22.62
N SER A 123 30.29 12.47 23.14
CA SER A 123 28.90 12.73 22.78
C SER A 123 28.37 14.12 23.11
N GLU A 124 27.62 14.72 22.18
CA GLU A 124 26.45 15.62 22.42
C GLU A 124 25.72 15.93 21.09
N MET A 125 24.38 16.09 21.12
CA MET A 125 23.56 16.49 19.96
C MET A 125 23.49 18.02 19.81
N PRO A 126 23.58 18.58 18.58
CA PRO A 126 22.96 19.86 18.27
C PRO A 126 21.71 19.68 17.39
N ARG A 127 20.57 20.20 17.87
CA ARG A 127 19.48 20.65 16.99
C ARG A 127 19.94 21.92 16.29
N ARG A 128 19.90 21.99 14.95
CA ARG A 128 19.37 23.15 14.17
C ARG A 128 19.52 22.98 12.64
N LYS A 129 18.44 23.40 11.96
CA LYS A 129 18.34 24.20 10.74
C LYS A 129 19.37 23.99 9.62
N ALA A 130 18.79 23.71 8.45
CA ALA A 130 19.12 24.23 7.12
C ALA A 130 20.60 24.40 6.74
N ASN A 131 20.87 23.79 5.59
CA ASN A 131 21.92 24.05 4.61
C ASN A 131 23.17 23.17 4.63
N THR A 132 23.37 22.64 3.41
CA THR A 132 24.60 22.45 2.65
C THR A 132 25.45 21.21 2.93
N ASP A 133 25.62 20.48 1.82
CA ASP A 133 26.83 19.75 1.41
C ASP A 133 26.95 18.27 1.77
N LEU A 134 26.25 17.51 0.93
CA LEU A 134 26.74 16.34 0.20
C LEU A 134 28.27 16.23 0.10
N LYS A 135 28.80 15.07 0.50
CA LYS A 135 29.77 14.34 -0.34
C LYS A 135 29.67 12.84 -0.09
N ARG A 136 29.28 12.15 -1.17
CA ARG A 136 29.13 10.71 -1.34
C ARG A 136 30.43 10.09 -1.88
N LYS A 137 30.68 8.85 -1.44
CA LYS A 137 31.20 7.66 -2.15
C LYS A 137 32.63 7.72 -2.71
N SER A 138 33.51 6.73 -2.43
CA SER A 138 33.63 5.37 -3.06
C SER A 138 33.82 5.42 -4.59
N PRO A 139 34.20 4.34 -5.28
CA PRO A 139 35.04 3.14 -5.04
C PRO A 139 36.11 3.05 -6.18
N ASP A 140 36.89 1.98 -6.41
CA ASP A 140 36.56 0.84 -7.30
C ASP A 140 37.84 -0.03 -7.48
N SER A 141 37.73 -1.36 -7.35
CA SER A 141 37.81 -2.41 -8.40
C SER A 141 39.24 -2.94 -8.61
N GLU A 142 39.52 -4.24 -8.70
CA GLU A 142 39.16 -5.14 -9.80
C GLU A 142 39.26 -6.64 -9.41
N GLU A 143 38.59 -7.48 -10.21
CA GLU A 143 38.56 -8.94 -10.17
C GLU A 143 39.79 -9.60 -10.82
N ARG A 144 40.22 -10.74 -10.27
CA ARG A 144 40.82 -11.86 -11.03
C ARG A 144 40.33 -13.20 -10.46
N ASP A 145 40.05 -14.09 -11.40
CA ASP A 145 39.41 -15.40 -11.29
C ASP A 145 40.20 -16.44 -10.46
N THR A 146 39.48 -17.22 -9.65
CA THR A 146 39.74 -18.64 -9.31
C THR A 146 38.62 -19.15 -8.38
N GLY A 147 38.07 -20.32 -8.71
CA GLY A 147 36.82 -20.85 -8.16
C GLY A 147 36.76 -21.03 -6.63
N ARG A 148 35.67 -20.50 -6.04
CA ARG A 148 34.96 -21.04 -4.87
C ARG A 148 33.68 -20.23 -4.63
N THR A 149 32.57 -20.94 -4.45
CA THR A 149 31.24 -20.48 -4.02
C THR A 149 31.27 -19.25 -3.10
N LYS A 150 30.73 -18.08 -3.51
CA LYS A 150 30.63 -16.90 -2.64
C LYS A 150 29.36 -16.06 -2.79
N ARG A 151 28.69 -16.00 -1.62
CA ARG A 151 27.70 -15.08 -1.04
C ARG A 151 27.54 -13.69 -1.67
N ALA A 152 26.27 -13.26 -1.69
CA ALA A 152 25.80 -11.93 -2.04
C ALA A 152 26.47 -10.79 -1.22
N LYS A 153 26.65 -9.62 -1.85
CA LYS A 153 27.21 -8.39 -1.26
C LYS A 153 26.37 -7.91 -0.08
N GLU A 154 26.96 -7.87 1.11
CA GLU A 154 26.38 -7.34 2.34
C GLU A 154 26.15 -5.82 2.24
N GLN A 155 24.89 -5.40 2.37
CA GLN A 155 24.54 -4.03 2.76
C GLN A 155 24.99 -3.81 4.21
N LYS A 156 25.45 -2.59 4.56
CA LYS A 156 25.67 -2.15 5.94
C LYS A 156 24.31 -2.05 6.68
N GLY A 157 23.70 -3.19 6.98
CA GLY A 157 22.49 -3.33 7.79
C GLY A 157 22.80 -3.81 9.20
N VAL A 158 21.81 -3.77 10.10
CA VAL A 158 21.91 -4.46 11.39
C VAL A 158 22.08 -5.96 11.11
N PRO A 159 23.09 -6.64 11.69
CA PRO A 159 23.36 -8.04 11.38
C PRO A 159 22.13 -8.95 11.52
N GLY A 160 21.92 -9.83 10.55
CA GLY A 160 20.81 -10.80 10.51
C GLY A 160 19.49 -10.27 9.95
N TRP A 161 19.39 -8.98 9.63
CA TRP A 161 18.21 -8.40 8.98
C TRP A 161 18.36 -8.36 7.46
N GLU A 162 17.30 -8.76 6.78
CA GLU A 162 17.16 -8.78 5.33
C GLU A 162 15.93 -7.94 4.93
N GLU A 163 16.01 -7.28 3.78
CA GLU A 163 14.91 -6.47 3.24
C GLU A 163 14.38 -7.11 1.96
N TYR A 164 13.05 -7.17 1.84
CA TYR A 164 12.34 -7.76 0.70
C TYR A 164 11.34 -6.76 0.12
N ASP A 165 11.03 -6.93 -1.17
CA ASP A 165 10.04 -6.15 -1.92
C ASP A 165 10.21 -4.63 -1.71
N ASN A 166 11.43 -4.14 -1.94
CA ASN A 166 11.81 -2.73 -1.81
C ASN A 166 11.60 -2.15 -0.40
N GLY A 167 11.77 -2.99 0.63
CA GLY A 167 11.66 -2.60 2.03
C GLY A 167 10.24 -2.63 2.57
N ASP A 168 9.26 -3.16 1.82
CA ASP A 168 7.90 -3.40 2.33
C ASP A 168 7.86 -4.49 3.42
N LEU A 169 8.84 -5.40 3.39
CA LEU A 169 9.06 -6.45 4.38
C LEU A 169 10.51 -6.43 4.88
N LEU A 170 10.69 -6.41 6.20
CA LEU A 170 11.98 -6.70 6.83
C LEU A 170 11.90 -8.05 7.53
N VAL A 171 12.94 -8.87 7.38
CA VAL A 171 13.01 -10.21 7.96
C VAL A 171 14.27 -10.32 8.81
N LEU A 172 14.11 -10.69 10.07
CA LEU A 172 15.22 -11.15 10.90
C LEU A 172 15.31 -12.67 10.75
N ASN A 173 16.31 -13.11 10.01
CA ASN A 173 16.59 -14.52 9.80
C ASN A 173 17.83 -14.89 10.62
N LYS A 174 17.63 -15.24 11.89
CA LYS A 174 18.66 -15.98 12.64
C LYS A 174 18.60 -17.42 12.13
N ASP A 175 19.74 -18.04 11.80
CA ASP A 175 19.87 -19.41 11.29
C ASP A 175 19.06 -20.41 12.14
N MET A 176 17.77 -20.53 11.84
CA MET A 176 16.78 -21.27 12.62
C MET A 176 16.21 -22.35 11.73
N GLU A 177 16.32 -23.59 12.21
CA GLU A 177 15.76 -24.75 11.54
C GLU A 177 14.25 -24.59 11.33
N GLY A 178 13.75 -25.18 10.23
CA GLY A 178 12.32 -25.32 10.01
C GLY A 178 11.68 -26.21 11.08
N ARG A 179 10.48 -25.86 11.53
CA ARG A 179 9.70 -26.70 12.45
C ARG A 179 8.24 -26.75 12.03
N ALA A 180 7.55 -27.81 12.41
CA ALA A 180 6.12 -27.97 12.13
C ALA A 180 5.24 -27.16 13.09
N LYS A 181 5.59 -27.11 14.38
CA LYS A 181 4.84 -26.36 15.40
C LYS A 181 5.34 -24.93 15.46
N ILE A 182 4.46 -23.95 15.24
CA ILE A 182 4.81 -22.54 15.22
C ILE A 182 4.06 -21.79 16.31
N ALA A 183 4.79 -21.04 17.13
CA ALA A 183 4.21 -20.09 18.06
C ALA A 183 4.48 -18.67 17.55
N CYS A 184 3.45 -18.05 17.00
CA CYS A 184 3.49 -16.73 16.39
C CYS A 184 3.08 -15.66 17.39
N TYR A 185 3.74 -14.50 17.38
CA TYR A 185 3.42 -13.39 18.28
C TYR A 185 3.43 -12.05 17.55
N ASP A 186 2.54 -11.15 17.95
CA ASP A 186 2.77 -9.71 17.81
C ASP A 186 3.82 -9.21 18.84
N VAL A 187 4.23 -7.94 18.76
CA VAL A 187 5.24 -7.34 19.63
C VAL A 187 4.63 -6.31 20.58
N ASP A 188 4.09 -5.21 20.03
CA ASP A 188 3.72 -4.01 20.78
C ASP A 188 2.32 -4.21 21.38
N GLY A 189 2.23 -4.42 22.69
CA GLY A 189 0.98 -4.78 23.39
C GLY A 189 0.87 -6.28 23.69
N THR A 190 1.77 -7.10 23.13
CA THR A 190 1.75 -8.56 23.26
C THR A 190 2.97 -9.10 24.02
N LEU A 191 4.19 -8.84 23.53
CA LEU A 191 5.43 -9.25 24.20
C LEU A 191 5.98 -8.13 25.06
N ILE A 192 5.77 -6.88 24.63
CA ILE A 192 6.23 -5.68 25.31
C ILE A 192 5.11 -4.67 25.49
N THR A 193 5.33 -3.74 26.41
CA THR A 193 4.54 -2.51 26.56
C THR A 193 5.48 -1.32 26.79
N THR A 194 4.96 -0.10 26.80
CA THR A 194 5.79 1.09 27.04
C THR A 194 6.26 1.14 28.49
N LYS A 195 7.52 1.53 28.69
CA LYS A 195 8.06 1.76 30.04
C LYS A 195 7.46 3.03 30.65
N SER A 196 7.19 4.03 29.80
CA SER A 196 6.60 5.33 30.16
C SER A 196 5.12 5.26 30.55
N GLY A 197 4.41 4.18 30.21
CA GLY A 197 2.97 4.05 30.42
C GLY A 197 2.10 4.86 29.44
N LYS A 198 2.72 5.51 28.45
CA LYS A 198 1.99 6.18 27.36
C LYS A 198 1.51 5.17 26.33
N VAL A 199 0.45 5.52 25.61
CA VAL A 199 -0.09 4.69 24.52
C VAL A 199 0.94 4.46 23.40
N PHE A 200 1.76 5.47 23.11
CA PHE A 200 2.82 5.40 22.10
C PHE A 200 4.18 5.57 22.78
N ALA A 201 5.15 4.76 22.34
CA ALA A 201 6.53 4.82 22.82
C ALA A 201 7.15 6.20 22.52
N VAL A 202 7.88 6.77 23.50
CA VAL A 202 8.54 8.07 23.34
C VAL A 202 9.94 7.97 22.70
N GLY A 203 10.48 6.77 22.58
CA GLY A 203 11.79 6.48 21.98
C GLY A 203 11.99 4.99 21.74
N TYR A 204 13.10 4.60 21.09
CA TYR A 204 13.38 3.21 20.77
C TYR A 204 13.63 2.32 22.00
N ASP A 205 14.02 2.90 23.12
CA ASP A 205 14.24 2.21 24.40
C ASP A 205 13.03 2.28 25.35
N ASP A 206 11.92 2.92 24.94
CA ASP A 206 10.70 3.03 25.75
C ASP A 206 9.85 1.76 25.67
N TRP A 207 10.42 0.65 26.14
CA TRP A 207 9.74 -0.63 26.22
C TRP A 207 10.15 -1.39 27.48
N LYS A 208 9.26 -2.28 27.91
CA LYS A 208 9.49 -3.31 28.92
C LYS A 208 8.72 -4.56 28.53
N ILE A 209 9.15 -5.72 29.01
CA ILE A 209 8.38 -6.97 28.84
C ILE A 209 6.99 -6.78 29.47
N LEU A 210 5.94 -7.22 28.77
CA LEU A 210 4.56 -7.02 29.18
C LEU A 210 4.24 -7.75 30.50
N PHE A 211 4.55 -9.04 30.56
CA PHE A 211 4.38 -9.89 31.75
C PHE A 211 5.69 -10.61 32.10
N SER A 212 5.96 -10.82 33.38
CA SER A 212 7.14 -11.55 33.86
C SER A 212 7.26 -12.98 33.30
N GLU A 213 6.13 -13.57 32.93
CA GLU A 213 5.95 -14.93 32.44
C GLU A 213 6.40 -15.09 30.98
N VAL A 214 6.44 -13.99 30.20
CA VAL A 214 6.71 -14.04 28.75
C VAL A 214 8.01 -14.78 28.42
N PRO A 215 9.19 -14.45 28.99
CA PRO A 215 10.42 -15.13 28.62
C PRO A 215 10.41 -16.61 29.02
N GLY A 216 9.81 -16.94 30.17
CA GLY A 216 9.70 -18.32 30.64
C GLY A 216 8.84 -19.18 29.71
N LYS A 217 7.66 -18.66 29.32
CA LYS A 217 6.74 -19.34 28.41
C LYS A 217 7.35 -19.56 27.02
N LEU A 218 8.05 -18.56 26.47
CA LEU A 218 8.71 -18.69 25.17
C LEU A 218 9.84 -19.73 25.20
N LYS A 219 10.64 -19.76 26.27
CA LYS A 219 11.69 -20.78 26.45
C LYS A 219 11.12 -22.18 26.53
N GLN A 220 10.01 -22.34 27.26
CA GLN A 220 9.31 -23.61 27.38
C GLN A 220 8.78 -24.07 26.01
N LEU A 221 8.07 -23.22 25.28
CA LEU A 221 7.56 -23.55 23.94
C LEU A 221 8.69 -23.92 22.97
N HIS A 222 9.79 -23.17 22.98
CA HIS A 222 10.96 -23.49 22.16
C HIS A 222 11.55 -24.87 22.49
N LYS A 223 11.59 -25.23 23.79
CA LYS A 223 12.01 -26.56 24.26
C LYS A 223 11.03 -27.66 23.84
N ASP A 224 9.73 -27.35 23.81
CA ASP A 224 8.65 -28.24 23.37
C ASP A 224 8.54 -28.37 21.83
N GLY A 225 9.56 -27.89 21.10
CA GLY A 225 9.65 -28.04 19.66
C GLY A 225 8.92 -26.97 18.85
N PHE A 226 8.44 -25.90 19.48
CA PHE A 226 7.86 -24.77 18.73
C PHE A 226 8.95 -23.88 18.15
N LYS A 227 8.74 -23.37 16.94
CA LYS A 227 9.50 -22.25 16.38
C LYS A 227 8.83 -20.95 16.80
N ILE A 228 9.59 -20.03 17.37
CA ILE A 228 9.08 -18.72 17.80
C ILE A 228 9.19 -17.75 16.62
N VAL A 229 8.05 -17.27 16.15
CA VAL A 229 7.96 -16.38 14.99
C VAL A 229 7.24 -15.09 15.37
N ILE A 230 7.74 -13.95 14.90
CA ILE A 230 7.16 -12.64 15.16
C ILE A 230 6.58 -12.06 13.89
N PHE A 231 5.36 -11.54 13.98
CA PHE A 231 4.69 -10.82 12.90
C PHE A 231 4.22 -9.46 13.42
N THR A 232 4.86 -8.38 12.99
CA THR A 232 4.57 -7.03 13.51
C THR A 232 4.32 -6.00 12.41
N ASN A 233 3.36 -5.11 12.68
CA ASN A 233 2.93 -4.04 11.78
C ASN A 233 3.61 -2.71 12.14
N GLN A 234 4.60 -2.26 11.36
CA GLN A 234 5.43 -1.07 11.62
C GLN A 234 5.26 0.02 10.55
N ALA A 235 4.00 0.39 10.26
CA ALA A 235 3.64 1.44 9.27
C ALA A 235 4.24 2.84 9.56
N GLY A 236 4.79 3.06 10.76
CA GLY A 236 5.54 4.27 11.08
C GLY A 236 6.82 4.42 10.26
N ILE A 237 7.38 3.34 9.72
CA ILE A 237 8.55 3.37 8.82
C ILE A 237 8.17 4.05 7.50
N ALA A 238 7.17 3.53 6.78
CA ALA A 238 6.71 4.15 5.53
C ALA A 238 6.13 5.57 5.73
N ALA A 239 5.66 5.90 6.94
CA ALA A 239 5.21 7.24 7.29
C ALA A 239 6.35 8.22 7.65
N GLY A 240 7.62 7.77 7.63
CA GLY A 240 8.79 8.58 8.00
C GLY A 240 8.88 8.92 9.50
N LYS A 241 8.09 8.25 10.35
CA LYS A 241 8.10 8.45 11.81
C LYS A 241 9.20 7.66 12.50
N HIS A 242 9.60 6.54 11.90
CA HIS A 242 10.66 5.68 12.40
C HIS A 242 11.63 5.33 11.29
N THR A 243 12.90 5.12 11.65
CA THR A 243 13.92 4.61 10.73
C THR A 243 13.91 3.09 10.77
N VAL A 244 14.24 2.46 9.63
CA VAL A 244 14.40 1.00 9.54
C VAL A 244 15.42 0.51 10.58
N GLU A 245 16.60 1.12 10.61
CA GLU A 245 17.67 0.77 11.55
C GLU A 245 17.23 0.90 13.03
N GLY A 246 16.45 1.93 13.36
CA GLY A 246 15.95 2.14 14.72
C GLY A 246 14.99 1.03 15.17
N ILE A 247 14.09 0.60 14.27
CA ILE A 247 13.18 -0.51 14.54
C ILE A 247 13.95 -1.85 14.62
N GLN A 248 14.90 -2.09 13.71
CA GLN A 248 15.74 -3.29 13.75
C GLN A 248 16.51 -3.39 15.08
N LYS A 249 17.14 -2.30 15.53
CA LYS A 249 17.84 -2.23 16.83
C LYS A 249 16.90 -2.47 18.01
N LYS A 250 15.72 -1.82 18.02
CA LYS A 250 14.70 -2.04 19.07
C LYS A 250 14.30 -3.51 19.15
N LEU A 251 13.95 -4.12 18.01
CA LEU A 251 13.50 -5.51 17.94
C LEU A 251 14.62 -6.48 18.34
N SER A 252 15.85 -6.29 17.85
CA SER A 252 16.99 -7.10 18.26
C SER A 252 17.20 -7.05 19.77
N ALA A 253 17.15 -5.86 20.40
CA ALA A 253 17.30 -5.73 21.85
C ALA A 253 16.18 -6.43 22.65
N ILE A 254 14.94 -6.40 22.14
CA ILE A 254 13.81 -7.14 22.72
C ILE A 254 14.07 -8.65 22.65
N PHE A 255 14.45 -9.16 21.48
CA PHE A 255 14.65 -10.59 21.27
C PHE A 255 15.84 -11.13 22.08
N ASP A 256 16.92 -10.35 22.19
CA ASP A 256 18.04 -10.69 23.05
C ASP A 256 17.61 -10.74 24.53
N LYS A 257 16.71 -9.85 24.97
CA LYS A 257 16.14 -9.87 26.32
C LYS A 257 15.23 -11.07 26.58
N LEU A 258 14.51 -11.55 25.56
CA LEU A 258 13.68 -12.76 25.66
C LEU A 258 14.53 -14.03 25.82
N GLY A 259 15.74 -14.03 25.26
CA GLY A 259 16.72 -15.11 25.44
C GLY A 259 16.28 -16.43 24.80
N VAL A 260 15.58 -16.35 23.67
CA VAL A 260 15.21 -17.49 22.82
C VAL A 260 15.51 -17.18 21.35
N PRO A 261 15.79 -18.19 20.50
CA PRO A 261 15.85 -17.98 19.06
C PRO A 261 14.51 -17.48 18.52
N VAL A 262 14.55 -16.38 17.76
CA VAL A 262 13.39 -15.72 17.17
C VAL A 262 13.66 -15.44 15.71
N GLN A 263 12.66 -15.75 14.86
CA GLN A 263 12.58 -15.27 13.50
C GLN A 263 11.49 -14.18 13.44
N ALA A 264 11.75 -13.04 12.81
CA ALA A 264 10.81 -11.93 12.82
C ALA A 264 10.51 -11.39 11.43
N PHE A 265 9.26 -11.00 11.21
CA PHE A 265 8.73 -10.42 9.97
C PHE A 265 8.06 -9.10 10.31
N VAL A 266 8.48 -8.04 9.62
CA VAL A 266 8.09 -6.66 9.90
C VAL A 266 7.50 -6.04 8.64
N SER A 267 6.19 -5.78 8.66
CA SER A 267 5.54 -5.01 7.60
C SER A 267 5.80 -3.52 7.80
N THR A 268 6.44 -2.85 6.85
CA THR A 268 6.82 -1.43 6.98
C THR A 268 5.76 -0.46 6.49
N GLY A 269 4.79 -0.95 5.69
CA GLY A 269 3.79 -0.16 5.01
C GLY A 269 2.35 -0.67 5.17
N LYS A 270 1.49 -0.32 4.19
CA LYS A 270 0.06 -0.70 4.12
C LYS A 270 -0.24 -1.76 3.04
N GLY A 271 0.79 -2.48 2.59
CA GLY A 271 0.71 -3.49 1.54
C GLY A 271 0.19 -4.84 2.04
N SER A 272 0.41 -5.88 1.22
CA SER A 272 0.02 -7.27 1.48
C SER A 272 0.68 -7.89 2.72
N TYR A 273 1.83 -7.36 3.15
CA TYR A 273 2.50 -7.77 4.38
C TYR A 273 1.80 -7.27 5.65
N ARG A 274 0.92 -6.28 5.56
CA ARG A 274 0.28 -5.70 6.74
C ARG A 274 -0.87 -6.58 7.24
N LYS A 275 -0.79 -7.05 8.48
CA LYS A 275 -1.89 -7.77 9.15
C LYS A 275 -3.17 -6.93 9.09
N PRO A 276 -4.35 -7.51 8.79
CA PRO A 276 -4.64 -8.95 8.79
C PRO A 276 -4.30 -9.74 7.51
N ALA A 277 -3.73 -9.10 6.49
CA ALA A 277 -3.32 -9.81 5.28
C ALA A 277 -2.18 -10.81 5.56
N LEU A 278 -2.10 -11.87 4.75
CA LEU A 278 -1.22 -13.01 4.97
C LEU A 278 0.18 -12.87 4.37
N GLY A 279 0.56 -11.73 3.79
CA GLY A 279 1.84 -11.62 3.09
C GLY A 279 3.04 -12.07 3.93
N MET A 280 3.08 -11.73 5.22
CA MET A 280 4.16 -12.19 6.09
C MET A 280 4.08 -13.70 6.39
N TRP A 281 2.86 -14.23 6.57
CA TRP A 281 2.64 -15.66 6.83
C TRP A 281 2.99 -16.53 5.63
N ASP A 282 2.58 -16.11 4.44
CA ASP A 282 2.87 -16.81 3.19
C ASP A 282 4.37 -16.74 2.89
N PHE A 283 5.01 -15.59 3.07
CA PHE A 283 6.46 -15.49 2.98
C PHE A 283 7.15 -16.47 3.95
N PHE A 284 6.68 -16.53 5.19
CA PHE A 284 7.25 -17.44 6.18
C PHE A 284 7.14 -18.91 5.75
N LYS A 285 5.94 -19.37 5.37
CA LYS A 285 5.69 -20.76 4.92
C LYS A 285 6.54 -21.09 3.69
N ASP A 286 6.52 -20.21 2.70
CA ASP A 286 7.06 -20.51 1.38
C ASP A 286 8.60 -20.38 1.33
N LYS A 287 9.16 -19.44 2.10
CA LYS A 287 10.58 -19.05 1.96
C LYS A 287 11.40 -19.17 3.23
N ALA A 288 10.79 -19.19 4.41
CA ALA A 288 11.50 -19.00 5.67
C ALA A 288 11.31 -20.11 6.72
N ASN A 289 10.64 -21.21 6.36
CA ASN A 289 10.49 -22.39 7.21
C ASN A 289 11.26 -23.63 6.73
N GLY A 290 12.24 -23.46 5.84
CA GLY A 290 13.12 -24.55 5.41
C GLY A 290 12.41 -25.72 4.73
N GLY A 291 11.26 -25.47 4.09
CA GLY A 291 10.45 -26.51 3.44
C GLY A 291 9.63 -27.40 4.39
N VAL A 292 9.68 -27.15 5.71
CA VAL A 292 8.89 -27.92 6.68
C VAL A 292 7.45 -27.44 6.67
N THR A 293 6.51 -28.36 6.45
CA THR A 293 5.07 -28.09 6.52
C THR A 293 4.65 -27.76 7.94
N VAL A 294 3.89 -26.68 8.10
CA VAL A 294 3.35 -26.24 9.39
C VAL A 294 2.16 -27.13 9.78
N ASP A 295 2.15 -27.56 11.04
CA ASP A 295 0.97 -28.16 11.67
C ASP A 295 0.06 -27.04 12.17
N MET A 296 -0.99 -26.75 11.40
CA MET A 296 -1.93 -25.67 11.69
C MET A 296 -2.71 -25.88 12.99
N LYS A 297 -2.98 -27.14 13.38
CA LYS A 297 -3.78 -27.47 14.57
C LYS A 297 -3.00 -27.25 15.85
N GLU A 298 -1.70 -27.51 15.83
CA GLU A 298 -0.82 -27.31 16.98
C GLU A 298 -0.24 -25.89 17.02
N SER A 299 -0.22 -25.18 15.89
CA SER A 299 0.32 -23.82 15.80
C SER A 299 -0.65 -22.78 16.35
N VAL A 300 -0.09 -21.70 16.88
CA VAL A 300 -0.84 -20.65 17.57
C VAL A 300 -0.38 -19.26 17.14
N TYR A 301 -1.28 -18.29 17.17
CA TYR A 301 -1.00 -16.87 17.05
C TYR A 301 -1.46 -16.12 18.29
N VAL A 302 -0.59 -15.29 18.86
CA VAL A 302 -0.87 -14.49 20.05
C VAL A 302 -0.75 -13.01 19.71
N GLY A 303 -1.79 -12.23 20.02
CA GLY A 303 -1.80 -10.79 19.74
C GLY A 303 -2.85 -10.02 20.54
N ASP A 304 -2.61 -8.74 20.80
CA ASP A 304 -3.50 -7.89 21.60
C ASP A 304 -4.59 -7.19 20.76
N ALA A 305 -4.38 -7.05 19.45
CA ALA A 305 -5.38 -6.48 18.54
C ALA A 305 -6.49 -7.50 18.24
N ALA A 306 -7.30 -7.77 19.27
CA ALA A 306 -8.22 -8.90 19.35
C ALA A 306 -9.70 -8.50 19.27
N GLY A 307 -10.01 -7.20 19.12
CA GLY A 307 -11.38 -6.71 19.00
C GLY A 307 -12.20 -6.76 20.28
N ARG A 308 -11.56 -6.73 21.45
CA ARG A 308 -12.24 -6.75 22.75
C ARG A 308 -12.99 -5.44 23.00
N PRO A 309 -14.23 -5.48 23.51
CA PRO A 309 -14.99 -4.29 23.87
C PRO A 309 -14.40 -3.61 25.11
N ALA A 310 -14.88 -2.40 25.42
CA ALA A 310 -14.50 -1.74 26.65
C ALA A 310 -15.10 -2.49 27.85
N GLU A 311 -14.31 -2.67 28.91
CA GLU A 311 -14.75 -3.34 30.15
C GLU A 311 -14.58 -2.37 31.33
N GLY A 312 -15.72 -1.90 31.83
CA GLY A 312 -15.77 -0.91 32.90
C GLY A 312 -15.08 0.42 32.54
N LYS A 313 -14.66 1.19 33.55
CA LYS A 313 -14.03 2.51 33.37
C LYS A 313 -12.52 2.43 33.06
N LYS A 314 -11.88 1.29 33.29
CA LYS A 314 -10.42 1.15 33.26
C LYS A 314 -9.89 0.50 31.99
N LYS A 315 -10.61 -0.46 31.38
CA LYS A 315 -10.19 -1.10 30.14
C LYS A 315 -10.91 -0.47 28.95
N LYS A 316 -10.13 0.16 28.08
CA LYS A 316 -10.62 0.67 26.79
C LYS A 316 -10.80 -0.51 25.84
N LYS A 317 -11.72 -0.36 24.87
CA LYS A 317 -11.82 -1.29 23.75
C LYS A 317 -10.49 -1.36 22.98
N ASP A 318 -10.21 -2.50 22.37
CA ASP A 318 -9.04 -2.67 21.52
C ASP A 318 -9.07 -1.68 20.35
N PHE A 319 -7.90 -1.18 19.96
CA PHE A 319 -7.78 -0.22 18.85
C PHE A 319 -8.06 -0.87 17.48
N SER A 320 -7.80 -2.17 17.36
CA SER A 320 -7.77 -2.95 16.12
C SER A 320 -8.21 -4.38 16.38
N LYS A 321 -8.55 -5.11 15.31
CA LYS A 321 -8.85 -6.55 15.27
C LYS A 321 -7.81 -7.32 14.46
N SER A 322 -6.74 -6.65 14.02
CA SER A 322 -5.79 -7.15 13.02
C SER A 322 -5.13 -8.48 13.38
N ASP A 323 -4.88 -8.76 14.65
CA ASP A 323 -4.20 -9.98 15.09
C ASP A 323 -5.14 -11.19 15.06
N ARG A 324 -6.36 -11.02 15.59
CA ARG A 324 -7.40 -12.05 15.52
C ARG A 324 -7.77 -12.35 14.07
N LEU A 325 -7.95 -11.31 13.25
CA LEU A 325 -8.29 -11.47 11.84
C LEU A 325 -7.13 -12.07 11.02
N PHE A 326 -5.88 -11.76 11.36
CA PHE A 326 -4.70 -12.42 10.77
C PHE A 326 -4.70 -13.92 11.08
N ALA A 327 -4.93 -14.30 12.34
CA ALA A 327 -4.99 -15.70 12.75
C ALA A 327 -6.15 -16.44 12.05
N LEU A 328 -7.33 -15.81 11.93
CA LEU A 328 -8.47 -16.36 11.19
C LEU A 328 -8.17 -16.56 9.71
N ASN A 329 -7.54 -15.58 9.05
CA ASN A 329 -7.13 -15.74 7.65
C ASN A 329 -6.11 -16.86 7.49
N ALA A 330 -5.19 -16.98 8.44
CA ALA A 330 -4.11 -17.97 8.41
C ALA A 330 -4.58 -19.38 8.82
N ASP A 331 -5.79 -19.52 9.37
CA ASP A 331 -6.31 -20.74 10.01
C ASP A 331 -5.44 -21.21 11.20
N LEU A 332 -5.06 -20.25 12.06
CA LEU A 332 -4.27 -20.48 13.28
C LEU A 332 -5.15 -20.33 14.52
N ASN A 333 -4.87 -21.14 15.55
CA ASN A 333 -5.47 -20.94 16.88
C ASN A 333 -5.05 -19.58 17.45
N PHE A 334 -6.01 -18.77 17.88
CA PHE A 334 -5.75 -17.44 18.38
C PHE A 334 -5.89 -17.34 19.90
N PHE A 335 -4.95 -16.64 20.54
CA PHE A 335 -5.03 -16.28 21.96
C PHE A 335 -4.68 -14.81 22.17
N THR A 336 -5.28 -14.17 23.17
CA THR A 336 -4.80 -12.89 23.68
C THR A 336 -3.56 -13.08 24.57
N PRO A 337 -2.74 -12.04 24.81
CA PRO A 337 -1.58 -12.16 25.70
C PRO A 337 -1.96 -12.62 27.10
N GLU A 338 -3.10 -12.14 27.64
CA GLU A 338 -3.59 -12.53 28.96
C GLU A 338 -4.03 -14.00 29.00
N GLU A 339 -4.70 -14.49 27.95
CA GLU A 339 -5.07 -15.92 27.84
C GLU A 339 -3.82 -16.80 27.79
N HIS A 340 -2.85 -16.45 26.94
CA HIS A 340 -1.69 -17.28 26.65
C HIS A 340 -0.64 -17.29 27.77
N PHE A 341 -0.34 -16.13 28.36
CA PHE A 341 0.73 -15.99 29.35
C PHE A 341 0.22 -16.11 30.80
N LEU A 342 -1.00 -15.65 31.08
CA LEU A 342 -1.55 -15.60 32.45
C LEU A 342 -2.63 -16.66 32.70
N GLY A 343 -3.04 -17.42 31.68
CA GLY A 343 -4.08 -18.44 31.81
C GLY A 343 -5.48 -17.86 32.06
N TYR A 344 -5.72 -16.61 31.66
CA TYR A 344 -7.04 -15.99 31.81
C TYR A 344 -8.05 -16.63 30.86
N LYS A 345 -9.34 -16.53 31.22
CA LYS A 345 -10.43 -17.00 30.35
C LYS A 345 -10.56 -16.11 29.13
N THR A 346 -11.01 -16.73 28.03
CA THR A 346 -11.30 -16.02 26.78
C THR A 346 -12.30 -14.89 27.00
N GLN A 347 -11.93 -13.70 26.54
CA GLN A 347 -12.79 -12.52 26.61
C GLN A 347 -13.71 -12.43 25.38
N ALA A 348 -14.87 -11.81 25.56
CA ALA A 348 -15.75 -11.48 24.44
C ALA A 348 -15.05 -10.55 23.45
N PHE A 349 -15.36 -10.69 22.17
CA PHE A 349 -14.83 -9.86 21.08
C PHE A 349 -15.91 -9.58 20.04
N GLU A 350 -15.72 -8.51 19.28
CA GLU A 350 -16.61 -8.11 18.19
C GLU A 350 -15.97 -8.40 16.83
N MET A 351 -16.68 -9.09 15.95
CA MET A 351 -16.27 -9.23 14.54
C MET A 351 -16.49 -7.92 13.76
N PRO A 352 -15.84 -7.73 12.59
CA PRO A 352 -16.16 -6.63 11.67
C PRO A 352 -17.62 -6.68 11.20
N GLU A 353 -18.18 -5.54 10.79
CA GLU A 353 -19.55 -5.47 10.24
C GLU A 353 -19.69 -6.28 8.94
N PHE A 354 -18.63 -6.33 8.14
CA PHE A 354 -18.57 -7.09 6.90
C PHE A 354 -17.63 -8.29 7.05
N ASP A 355 -18.17 -9.49 6.86
CA ASP A 355 -17.41 -10.73 6.76
C ASP A 355 -17.22 -11.12 5.29
N PRO A 356 -15.99 -11.07 4.74
CA PRO A 356 -15.75 -11.39 3.34
C PRO A 356 -15.96 -12.87 3.00
N ARG A 357 -16.10 -13.75 3.99
CA ARG A 357 -16.35 -15.18 3.79
C ARG A 357 -17.82 -15.47 3.50
N ASP A 358 -18.70 -14.59 3.96
CA ASP A 358 -20.16 -14.72 3.90
C ASP A 358 -20.76 -13.98 2.69
N VAL A 359 -19.95 -13.61 1.70
CA VAL A 359 -20.45 -12.97 0.49
C VAL A 359 -21.33 -13.94 -0.29
N ASP A 360 -22.63 -13.66 -0.27
CA ASP A 360 -23.67 -14.42 -0.96
C ASP A 360 -23.69 -14.10 -2.46
N ASP A 361 -23.39 -15.10 -3.29
CA ASP A 361 -23.44 -15.02 -4.74
C ASP A 361 -24.75 -15.56 -5.34
N SER A 362 -25.71 -15.96 -4.50
CA SER A 362 -27.02 -16.46 -4.92
C SER A 362 -28.05 -15.35 -5.17
N LEU A 363 -27.79 -14.13 -4.69
CA LEU A 363 -28.67 -12.99 -4.89
C LEU A 363 -28.72 -12.58 -6.38
N PRO A 364 -29.91 -12.24 -6.92
CA PRO A 364 -29.99 -11.68 -8.27
C PRO A 364 -29.27 -10.34 -8.35
N MET A 365 -28.71 -10.00 -9.52
CA MET A 365 -27.93 -8.76 -9.72
C MET A 365 -28.75 -7.51 -9.38
N PHE A 366 -30.04 -7.55 -9.73
CA PHE A 366 -30.99 -6.48 -9.49
C PHE A 366 -32.11 -6.96 -8.58
N ASP A 367 -32.58 -6.05 -7.72
CA ASP A 367 -33.80 -6.20 -6.93
C ASP A 367 -34.75 -5.03 -7.31
N PRO A 368 -35.90 -5.32 -7.94
CA PRO A 368 -36.44 -6.66 -8.24
C PRO A 368 -35.67 -7.39 -9.36
N SER A 369 -35.65 -8.71 -9.32
CA SER A 369 -34.93 -9.55 -10.31
C SER A 369 -35.50 -9.44 -11.73
N SER A 370 -36.76 -8.98 -11.87
CA SER A 370 -37.42 -8.71 -13.15
C SER A 370 -36.97 -7.40 -13.82
N THR A 371 -35.97 -6.71 -13.27
CA THR A 371 -35.45 -5.45 -13.80
C THR A 371 -34.93 -5.63 -15.23
N LYS A 372 -35.48 -4.83 -16.16
CA LYS A 372 -35.02 -4.79 -17.57
C LYS A 372 -33.98 -3.69 -17.76
N VAL A 373 -32.95 -3.97 -18.57
CA VAL A 373 -31.94 -3.00 -19.00
C VAL A 373 -31.68 -3.21 -20.51
N PRO A 374 -32.07 -2.28 -21.40
CA PRO A 374 -32.90 -1.09 -21.13
C PRO A 374 -34.38 -1.43 -20.87
N LYS A 375 -35.08 -0.55 -20.16
CA LYS A 375 -36.54 -0.64 -19.94
C LYS A 375 -37.32 0.20 -20.96
N HIS A 376 -36.79 1.37 -21.31
CA HIS A 376 -37.38 2.31 -22.25
C HIS A 376 -36.57 2.41 -23.55
N LYS A 377 -37.14 3.02 -24.60
CA LYS A 377 -36.46 3.22 -25.90
C LYS A 377 -35.20 4.08 -25.79
N VAL A 378 -35.24 5.10 -24.93
CA VAL A 378 -34.09 5.91 -24.50
C VAL A 378 -34.31 6.19 -23.02
N GLU A 379 -33.28 6.04 -22.18
CA GLU A 379 -33.36 6.30 -20.74
C GLU A 379 -32.04 6.80 -20.18
N VAL A 380 -32.12 7.48 -19.04
CA VAL A 380 -30.96 7.83 -18.21
C VAL A 380 -30.97 6.96 -16.96
N VAL A 381 -29.84 6.35 -16.65
CA VAL A 381 -29.62 5.63 -15.39
C VAL A 381 -28.68 6.45 -14.51
N VAL A 382 -29.09 6.70 -13.27
CA VAL A 382 -28.28 7.39 -12.26
C VAL A 382 -27.84 6.38 -11.21
N CYS A 383 -26.53 6.10 -11.15
CA CYS A 383 -25.96 5.23 -10.12
C CYS A 383 -25.86 5.98 -8.78
N VAL A 384 -26.17 5.30 -7.69
CA VAL A 384 -26.02 5.81 -6.32
C VAL A 384 -25.27 4.77 -5.50
N GLY A 385 -24.19 5.16 -4.83
CA GLY A 385 -23.48 4.24 -3.93
C GLY A 385 -22.09 4.71 -3.51
N TYR A 386 -21.54 4.13 -2.44
CA TYR A 386 -20.18 4.40 -1.95
C TYR A 386 -19.11 4.25 -3.05
N PRO A 387 -18.03 5.06 -3.06
CA PRO A 387 -16.85 4.72 -3.86
C PRO A 387 -16.38 3.30 -3.54
N GLY A 388 -15.92 2.54 -4.53
CA GLY A 388 -15.56 1.12 -4.35
C GLY A 388 -16.72 0.13 -4.41
N SER A 389 -17.97 0.59 -4.58
CA SER A 389 -19.15 -0.30 -4.66
C SER A 389 -19.31 -1.09 -5.98
N GLY A 390 -18.42 -0.90 -6.96
CA GLY A 390 -18.51 -1.57 -8.26
C GLY A 390 -19.26 -0.82 -9.36
N LYS A 391 -19.80 0.38 -9.10
CA LYS A 391 -20.52 1.23 -10.09
C LYS A 391 -19.84 1.31 -11.45
N SER A 392 -18.58 1.73 -11.48
CA SER A 392 -17.85 1.91 -12.73
C SER A 392 -17.63 0.61 -13.48
N PHE A 393 -17.49 -0.51 -12.77
CA PHE A 393 -17.38 -1.83 -13.38
C PHE A 393 -18.71 -2.21 -14.04
N LEU A 394 -19.83 -2.11 -13.32
CA LEU A 394 -21.16 -2.38 -13.89
C LEU A 394 -21.48 -1.46 -15.07
N ALA A 395 -21.14 -0.17 -14.96
CA ALA A 395 -21.36 0.80 -16.02
C ALA A 395 -20.56 0.51 -17.28
N SER A 396 -19.27 0.20 -17.14
CA SER A 396 -18.37 -0.01 -18.28
C SER A 396 -18.50 -1.39 -18.92
N THR A 397 -19.02 -2.38 -18.20
CA THR A 397 -19.19 -3.75 -18.69
C THR A 397 -20.66 -3.97 -19.07
N TYR A 398 -21.51 -4.26 -18.09
CA TYR A 398 -22.90 -4.62 -18.30
C TYR A 398 -23.70 -3.55 -19.06
N PHE A 399 -23.64 -2.27 -18.66
CA PHE A 399 -24.43 -1.23 -19.32
C PHE A 399 -23.91 -0.85 -20.71
N THR A 400 -22.59 -0.81 -20.90
CA THR A 400 -22.00 -0.59 -22.23
C THR A 400 -22.45 -1.68 -23.22
N ASP A 401 -22.47 -2.94 -22.79
CA ASP A 401 -22.91 -4.08 -23.63
C ASP A 401 -24.40 -3.96 -24.02
N HIS A 402 -25.20 -3.22 -23.25
CA HIS A 402 -26.60 -2.90 -23.54
C HIS A 402 -26.78 -1.53 -24.25
N GLY A 403 -25.70 -0.94 -24.79
CA GLY A 403 -25.76 0.27 -25.60
C GLY A 403 -25.81 1.58 -24.83
N TYR A 404 -25.44 1.59 -23.55
CA TYR A 404 -25.37 2.84 -22.77
C TYR A 404 -24.05 3.56 -22.96
N ILE A 405 -24.11 4.88 -23.05
CA ILE A 405 -22.94 5.76 -22.99
C ILE A 405 -22.68 6.14 -21.53
N GLN A 406 -21.46 5.87 -21.05
CA GLN A 406 -21.05 6.19 -19.69
C GLN A 406 -20.64 7.67 -19.55
N ALA A 407 -21.31 8.39 -18.66
CA ALA A 407 -20.90 9.72 -18.22
C ALA A 407 -20.32 9.64 -16.79
N ASN A 408 -18.99 9.64 -16.69
CA ASN A 408 -18.25 9.54 -15.44
C ASN A 408 -17.49 10.85 -15.14
N ARG A 409 -17.67 11.42 -13.94
CA ARG A 409 -17.06 12.68 -13.54
C ARG A 409 -15.55 12.60 -13.36
N ASP A 410 -15.01 11.48 -12.91
CA ASP A 410 -13.56 11.30 -12.73
C ASP A 410 -12.82 11.22 -14.07
N LEU A 411 -13.54 10.84 -15.15
CA LEU A 411 -13.03 10.88 -16.52
C LEU A 411 -13.19 12.27 -17.15
N LEU A 412 -14.35 12.90 -16.99
CA LEU A 412 -14.70 14.17 -17.65
C LEU A 412 -14.21 15.42 -16.90
N GLY A 413 -13.99 15.31 -15.60
CA GLY A 413 -13.42 16.31 -14.69
C GLY A 413 -14.43 17.17 -13.92
N SER A 414 -15.66 17.37 -14.41
CA SER A 414 -16.68 18.17 -13.71
C SER A 414 -18.10 17.65 -13.94
N TRP A 415 -19.01 17.97 -13.02
CA TRP A 415 -20.42 17.55 -13.13
C TRP A 415 -21.12 18.21 -14.32
N GLN A 416 -20.75 19.46 -14.66
CA GLN A 416 -21.30 20.16 -15.83
C GLN A 416 -20.95 19.41 -17.12
N LYS A 417 -19.72 18.91 -17.23
CA LYS A 417 -19.30 18.11 -18.40
C LYS A 417 -20.04 16.78 -18.48
N CYS A 418 -20.36 16.14 -17.35
CA CYS A 418 -21.22 14.96 -17.34
C CYS A 418 -22.61 15.28 -17.90
N ILE A 419 -23.19 16.42 -17.53
CA ILE A 419 -24.49 16.86 -18.06
C ILE A 419 -24.37 17.13 -19.56
N SER A 420 -23.37 17.88 -20.01
CA SER A 420 -23.21 18.15 -21.44
C SER A 420 -23.01 16.87 -22.27
N ALA A 421 -22.24 15.90 -21.74
CA ALA A 421 -22.07 14.60 -22.38
C ALA A 421 -23.38 13.80 -22.43
N MET A 422 -24.16 13.82 -21.34
CA MET A 422 -25.48 13.21 -21.29
C MET A 422 -26.45 13.86 -22.29
N GLU A 423 -26.60 15.19 -22.26
CA GLU A 423 -27.51 15.93 -23.15
C GLU A 423 -27.19 15.66 -24.63
N LYS A 424 -25.89 15.64 -25.00
CA LYS A 424 -25.46 15.28 -26.37
C LYS A 424 -25.85 13.85 -26.73
N SER A 425 -25.58 12.89 -25.84
CA SER A 425 -25.89 11.48 -26.08
C SER A 425 -27.40 11.23 -26.23
N LEU A 426 -28.22 11.95 -25.46
CA LEU A 426 -29.67 11.90 -25.56
C LEU A 426 -30.20 12.51 -26.88
N GLN A 427 -29.57 13.58 -27.39
CA GLN A 427 -29.89 14.12 -28.73
C GLN A 427 -29.64 13.09 -29.83
N ASP A 428 -28.56 12.32 -29.69
CA ASP A 428 -28.18 11.26 -30.63
C ASP A 428 -29.02 9.97 -30.43
N GLY A 429 -29.97 9.95 -29.49
CA GLY A 429 -30.87 8.82 -29.25
C GLY A 429 -30.27 7.65 -28.45
N HIS A 430 -29.17 7.88 -27.72
CA HIS A 430 -28.50 6.84 -26.93
C HIS A 430 -28.95 6.83 -25.47
N HIS A 431 -28.92 5.64 -24.83
CA HIS A 431 -29.06 5.53 -23.39
C HIS A 431 -27.82 6.09 -22.68
N VAL A 432 -27.99 6.64 -21.48
CA VAL A 432 -26.86 7.20 -20.72
C VAL A 432 -26.84 6.66 -19.30
N ILE A 433 -25.67 6.24 -18.82
CA ILE A 433 -25.43 5.88 -17.42
C ILE A 433 -24.53 6.91 -16.74
N ILE A 434 -25.01 7.50 -15.65
CA ILE A 434 -24.28 8.46 -14.81
C ILE A 434 -23.52 7.69 -13.74
N ASP A 435 -22.25 7.41 -14.02
CA ASP A 435 -21.35 6.70 -13.11
C ASP A 435 -20.62 7.66 -12.18
N ASN A 436 -21.36 8.15 -11.18
CA ASN A 436 -20.86 8.96 -10.07
C ASN A 436 -21.39 8.40 -8.74
N THR A 437 -20.98 8.96 -7.61
CA THR A 437 -21.47 8.52 -6.29
C THR A 437 -22.90 8.98 -5.98
N ASN A 438 -23.27 10.19 -6.41
CA ASN A 438 -24.61 10.80 -6.30
C ASN A 438 -25.29 10.62 -4.92
N PRO A 439 -24.64 11.03 -3.81
CA PRO A 439 -25.11 10.75 -2.44
C PRO A 439 -26.41 11.45 -2.06
N ASP A 440 -26.61 12.70 -2.48
CA ASP A 440 -27.71 13.58 -2.04
C ASP A 440 -28.72 13.87 -3.17
N ALA A 441 -29.93 14.27 -2.80
CA ALA A 441 -30.99 14.61 -3.75
C ALA A 441 -30.60 15.79 -4.66
N GLU A 442 -29.84 16.76 -4.15
CA GLU A 442 -29.40 17.93 -4.93
C GLU A 442 -28.52 17.51 -6.12
N SER A 443 -27.57 16.60 -5.89
CA SER A 443 -26.70 16.04 -6.93
C SER A 443 -27.50 15.27 -7.97
N ARG A 444 -28.47 14.46 -7.54
CA ARG A 444 -29.34 13.66 -8.43
C ARG A 444 -30.28 14.54 -9.26
N LYS A 445 -30.85 15.57 -8.65
CA LYS A 445 -31.76 16.54 -9.28
C LYS A 445 -31.16 17.17 -10.54
N ARG A 446 -29.85 17.44 -10.57
CA ARG A 446 -29.16 18.03 -11.74
C ARG A 446 -29.28 17.16 -13.00
N TYR A 447 -29.21 15.83 -12.85
CA TYR A 447 -29.36 14.88 -13.96
C TYR A 447 -30.83 14.70 -14.32
N ILE A 448 -31.71 14.63 -13.33
CA ILE A 448 -33.15 14.51 -13.52
C ILE A 448 -33.69 15.70 -14.31
N ASP A 449 -33.35 16.92 -13.91
CA ASP A 449 -33.82 18.14 -14.58
C ASP A 449 -33.29 18.26 -16.00
N ALA A 450 -32.05 17.84 -16.25
CA ALA A 450 -31.49 17.83 -17.60
C ALA A 450 -32.19 16.80 -18.51
N ALA A 451 -32.47 15.60 -18.03
CA ALA A 451 -33.19 14.57 -18.79
C ALA A 451 -34.66 14.96 -19.09
N LYS A 452 -35.32 15.67 -18.17
CA LYS A 452 -36.69 16.18 -18.36
C LYS A 452 -36.82 17.08 -19.60
N LYS A 453 -35.79 17.86 -19.95
CA LYS A 453 -35.78 18.71 -21.16
C LYS A 453 -35.94 17.88 -22.44
N PHE A 454 -35.45 16.65 -22.43
CA PHE A 454 -35.52 15.70 -23.56
C PHE A 454 -36.73 14.76 -23.46
N LYS A 455 -37.57 14.90 -22.43
CA LYS A 455 -38.70 14.00 -22.13
C LYS A 455 -38.26 12.52 -22.01
N VAL A 456 -37.05 12.30 -21.50
CA VAL A 456 -36.46 10.97 -21.31
C VAL A 456 -36.63 10.52 -19.86
N PRO A 457 -37.11 9.28 -19.60
CA PRO A 457 -37.25 8.76 -18.24
C PRO A 457 -35.88 8.56 -17.57
N VAL A 458 -35.84 8.80 -16.26
CA VAL A 458 -34.64 8.62 -15.43
C VAL A 458 -34.88 7.54 -14.40
N ARG A 459 -33.97 6.58 -14.30
CA ARG A 459 -34.04 5.45 -13.36
C ARG A 459 -32.89 5.53 -12.38
N CYS A 460 -33.11 5.12 -11.14
CA CYS A 460 -32.07 5.12 -10.10
C CYS A 460 -31.57 3.70 -9.84
N PHE A 461 -30.25 3.51 -9.84
CA PHE A 461 -29.62 2.23 -9.52
C PHE A 461 -28.79 2.39 -8.24
N VAL A 462 -29.32 1.90 -7.13
CA VAL A 462 -28.75 2.04 -5.77
C VAL A 462 -27.93 0.82 -5.42
N PHE A 463 -26.62 0.99 -5.28
CA PHE A 463 -25.70 -0.09 -4.94
C PHE A 463 -25.80 -0.40 -3.45
N ASN A 464 -26.37 -1.56 -3.15
CA ASN A 464 -26.73 -2.01 -1.81
C ASN A 464 -25.53 -2.63 -1.08
N LEU A 465 -24.47 -1.82 -0.87
CA LEU A 465 -23.28 -2.25 -0.15
C LEU A 465 -23.00 -1.32 1.04
N THR A 466 -22.57 -1.90 2.14
CA THR A 466 -22.14 -1.14 3.31
C THR A 466 -20.81 -0.42 3.04
N LYS A 467 -20.49 0.54 3.92
CA LYS A 467 -19.21 1.26 3.88
C LYS A 467 -18.02 0.28 3.95
N ASP A 468 -18.07 -0.70 4.85
CA ASP A 468 -16.94 -1.61 5.10
C ASP A 468 -16.78 -2.64 3.99
N HIS A 469 -17.88 -3.10 3.37
CA HIS A 469 -17.81 -3.89 2.14
C HIS A 469 -17.13 -3.10 1.01
N CYS A 470 -17.48 -1.83 0.82
CA CYS A 470 -16.84 -0.99 -0.20
C CYS A 470 -15.37 -0.67 0.10
N ARG A 471 -14.98 -0.54 1.38
CA ARG A 471 -13.57 -0.41 1.79
C ARG A 471 -12.80 -1.69 1.53
N HIS A 472 -13.41 -2.85 1.79
CA HIS A 472 -12.83 -4.16 1.50
C HIS A 472 -12.59 -4.34 0.00
N ASN A 473 -13.59 -4.04 -0.85
CA ASN A 473 -13.44 -4.06 -2.31
C ASN A 473 -12.26 -3.21 -2.78
N ASN A 474 -12.11 -2.02 -2.20
CA ASN A 474 -11.01 -1.14 -2.52
C ASN A 474 -9.67 -1.71 -2.09
N LYS A 475 -9.61 -2.31 -0.89
CA LYS A 475 -8.39 -2.95 -0.39
C LYS A 475 -7.99 -4.16 -1.22
N TYR A 476 -8.96 -4.97 -1.62
CA TYR A 476 -8.75 -6.08 -2.56
C TYR A 476 -8.17 -5.59 -3.89
N ARG A 477 -8.72 -4.52 -4.48
CA ARG A 477 -8.21 -3.92 -5.74
C ARG A 477 -6.78 -3.41 -5.63
N GLU A 478 -6.40 -2.87 -4.47
CA GLU A 478 -5.01 -2.46 -4.19
C GLU A 478 -4.06 -3.66 -4.21
N PHE A 479 -4.51 -4.84 -3.75
CA PHE A 479 -3.70 -6.05 -3.67
C PHE A 479 -3.68 -6.87 -4.96
N SER A 480 -4.78 -6.86 -5.71
CA SER A 480 -4.92 -7.64 -6.95
C SER A 480 -4.21 -7.00 -8.16
N GLY A 481 -3.47 -5.90 -7.96
CA GLY A 481 -2.68 -5.24 -9.01
C GLY A 481 -3.50 -4.52 -10.08
N THR A 482 -4.78 -4.23 -9.82
CA THR A 482 -5.60 -3.42 -10.74
C THR A 482 -5.18 -1.95 -10.67
N ASP A 483 -5.14 -1.23 -11.80
CA ASP A 483 -4.88 0.22 -11.84
C ASP A 483 -6.04 0.97 -11.17
N HIS A 484 -5.97 1.07 -9.84
CA HIS A 484 -7.01 1.66 -9.01
C HIS A 484 -6.44 2.81 -8.18
N SER A 485 -7.10 3.97 -8.27
CA SER A 485 -6.77 5.12 -7.43
C SER A 485 -7.15 4.83 -5.98
N LYS A 486 -6.21 4.97 -5.05
CA LYS A 486 -6.47 4.79 -3.62
C LYS A 486 -7.59 5.74 -3.17
N VAL A 487 -8.66 5.20 -2.61
CA VAL A 487 -9.75 5.97 -2.00
C VAL A 487 -9.49 6.09 -0.52
N SER A 488 -9.42 7.32 0.00
CA SER A 488 -9.18 7.55 1.42
C SER A 488 -10.46 7.39 2.25
N ASP A 489 -10.30 7.03 3.54
CA ASP A 489 -11.42 6.90 4.48
C ASP A 489 -12.27 8.18 4.59
N MET A 490 -11.67 9.35 4.35
CA MET A 490 -12.38 10.65 4.32
C MET A 490 -13.50 10.65 3.26
N VAL A 491 -13.25 10.07 2.08
CA VAL A 491 -14.24 10.04 0.99
C VAL A 491 -15.46 9.20 1.37
N TYR A 492 -15.25 8.07 2.03
CA TYR A 492 -16.34 7.22 2.54
C TYR A 492 -17.16 7.95 3.61
N ASN A 493 -16.50 8.66 4.52
CA ASN A 493 -17.19 9.44 5.56
C ASN A 493 -17.98 10.62 4.97
N MET A 494 -17.39 11.32 3.99
CA MET A 494 -18.05 12.42 3.28
C MET A 494 -19.27 11.93 2.49
N TYR A 495 -19.17 10.76 1.84
CA TYR A 495 -20.31 10.13 1.19
C TYR A 495 -21.41 9.83 2.22
N LYS A 496 -21.06 9.15 3.32
CA LYS A 496 -22.03 8.77 4.38
C LYS A 496 -22.74 10.00 4.96
N SER A 497 -22.03 11.10 5.19
CA SER A 497 -22.63 12.32 5.76
C SER A 497 -23.58 13.05 4.82
N ARG A 498 -23.47 12.82 3.50
CA ARG A 498 -24.33 13.42 2.48
C ARG A 498 -25.38 12.46 1.94
N TYR A 499 -25.32 11.20 2.33
CA TYR A 499 -26.19 10.19 1.75
C TYR A 499 -27.64 10.44 2.16
N GLU A 500 -28.50 10.57 1.16
CA GLU A 500 -29.95 10.65 1.28
C GLU A 500 -30.55 9.52 0.43
N GLU A 501 -31.34 8.65 1.06
CA GLU A 501 -31.98 7.52 0.39
C GLU A 501 -32.81 8.01 -0.82
N PRO A 502 -32.56 7.50 -2.04
CA PRO A 502 -33.30 7.93 -3.21
C PRO A 502 -34.80 7.65 -3.10
N SER A 503 -35.63 8.56 -3.63
CA SER A 503 -37.09 8.37 -3.63
C SER A 503 -37.72 8.73 -4.97
N LEU A 504 -38.85 8.10 -5.30
CA LEU A 504 -39.62 8.40 -6.53
C LEU A 504 -40.06 9.86 -6.60
N LYS A 505 -40.19 10.54 -5.46
CA LYS A 505 -40.54 11.97 -5.37
C LYS A 505 -39.51 12.89 -6.04
N GLU A 506 -38.27 12.43 -6.22
CA GLU A 506 -37.24 13.18 -6.94
C GLU A 506 -37.52 13.27 -8.44
N GLY A 507 -38.37 12.38 -8.98
CA GLY A 507 -38.69 12.29 -10.40
C GLY A 507 -38.04 11.10 -11.12
N PHE A 508 -37.69 10.05 -10.38
CA PHE A 508 -37.28 8.76 -10.95
C PHE A 508 -38.50 7.95 -11.41
N ASP A 509 -38.38 7.28 -12.55
CA ASP A 509 -39.36 6.33 -13.09
C ASP A 509 -39.42 5.05 -12.25
N ASP A 510 -38.26 4.54 -11.85
CA ASP A 510 -38.13 3.48 -10.85
C ASP A 510 -36.79 3.57 -10.10
N ILE A 511 -36.69 2.84 -9.00
CA ILE A 511 -35.49 2.70 -8.18
C ILE A 511 -35.20 1.20 -8.08
N VAL A 512 -34.01 0.82 -8.53
CA VAL A 512 -33.51 -0.55 -8.57
C VAL A 512 -32.38 -0.66 -7.56
N LYS A 513 -32.41 -1.68 -6.71
CA LYS A 513 -31.26 -2.03 -5.88
C LYS A 513 -30.32 -2.94 -6.68
N VAL A 514 -29.03 -2.66 -6.59
CA VAL A 514 -27.96 -3.44 -7.22
C VAL A 514 -27.24 -4.22 -6.14
N ASN A 515 -27.33 -5.54 -6.19
CA ASN A 515 -26.64 -6.43 -5.26
C ASN A 515 -25.19 -6.63 -5.71
N PHE A 516 -24.30 -6.91 -4.75
CA PHE A 516 -22.93 -7.25 -5.05
C PHE A 516 -22.82 -8.72 -5.47
N ILE A 517 -22.46 -8.96 -6.72
CA ILE A 517 -22.13 -10.30 -7.21
C ILE A 517 -20.63 -10.33 -7.51
N PRO A 518 -19.83 -11.10 -6.75
CA PRO A 518 -18.43 -11.24 -7.04
C PRO A 518 -18.21 -11.99 -8.36
N ASN A 519 -17.21 -11.55 -9.14
CA ASN A 519 -16.74 -12.29 -10.30
C ASN A 519 -15.21 -12.31 -10.27
N PHE A 520 -14.65 -13.50 -10.05
CA PHE A 520 -13.21 -13.71 -9.90
C PHE A 520 -12.62 -14.39 -11.14
N ARG A 521 -11.47 -13.91 -11.60
CA ARG A 521 -10.79 -14.47 -12.79
C ARG A 521 -10.12 -15.80 -12.48
N LYS A 522 -9.67 -16.00 -11.24
CA LYS A 522 -8.90 -17.16 -10.79
C LYS A 522 -9.26 -17.49 -9.34
N LYS A 523 -9.07 -18.74 -8.94
CA LYS A 523 -9.33 -19.18 -7.56
C LYS A 523 -8.55 -18.38 -6.52
N LYS A 524 -7.28 -18.06 -6.79
CA LYS A 524 -6.44 -17.22 -5.91
C LYS A 524 -7.02 -15.82 -5.66
N ASP A 525 -7.73 -15.26 -6.63
CA ASP A 525 -8.39 -13.95 -6.51
C ASP A 525 -9.60 -14.04 -5.55
N GLU A 526 -10.37 -15.13 -5.67
CA GLU A 526 -11.46 -15.44 -4.74
C GLU A 526 -10.94 -15.67 -3.32
N ASP A 527 -9.87 -16.47 -3.17
CA ASP A 527 -9.27 -16.78 -1.87
C ASP A 527 -8.77 -15.49 -1.19
N LEU A 528 -8.10 -14.61 -1.94
CA LEU A 528 -7.67 -13.30 -1.43
C LEU A 528 -8.86 -12.41 -1.06
N TYR A 529 -9.92 -12.42 -1.86
CA TYR A 529 -11.11 -11.62 -1.57
C TYR A 529 -11.84 -12.09 -0.31
N LYS A 530 -11.86 -13.41 -0.05
CA LYS A 530 -12.50 -14.02 1.14
C LYS A 530 -11.70 -13.85 2.43
N MET A 531 -10.50 -13.24 2.38
CA MET A 531 -9.73 -12.89 3.57
C MET A 531 -10.19 -11.57 4.17
N PHE A 532 -10.08 -11.40 5.48
CA PHE A 532 -10.17 -10.09 6.11
C PHE A 532 -8.97 -9.22 5.69
N LEU A 533 -9.22 -8.09 5.02
CA LEU A 533 -8.17 -7.17 4.56
C LEU A 533 -8.14 -5.85 5.35
N LEU A 534 -9.14 -5.62 6.20
CA LEU A 534 -9.30 -4.40 7.01
C LEU A 534 -9.01 -4.69 8.49
N GLU A 535 -8.37 -3.74 9.16
CA GLU A 535 -7.98 -3.87 10.58
C GLU A 535 -9.09 -3.55 11.58
N LYS A 536 -10.19 -2.93 11.12
CA LYS A 536 -11.25 -2.37 11.97
C LYS A 536 -12.62 -2.62 11.36
#